data_AF-A0A0S3F3F6-F1
#
_entry.id   AF-A0A0S3F3F6-F1
#
_cell.length_a   1.000
_cell.length_b   1.000
_cell.length_c   1.000
_cell.angle_alpha   90.00
_cell.angle_beta   90.00
_cell.angle_gamma   90.00
#
_symmetry.space_group_name_H-M   'P 1'
#
loop_
_entity.id
_entity.type
_entity.pdbx_description
1 polymer ?
#
loop_
_entity_poly.entity_id
_entity_poly.type
_entity_poly.pdbx_seq_one_letter_code
_entity_poly.pdbx_strand_id
1 'polypeptide(L)'
;MAGQPGFFDLSDRYEALSAAGDPLERLAGVVDFEVFRGPLVAALRRSVRVKGGRPPFDPVLMFKILVLQALYSLSDEATEFQIKDRLSFQRFLGLGLDGTVPDATTVWLFREKLVQAETIDKLFARFDAALTDRGYLAMGGQIIDATVVPAPKQRNSEEKKAAIKDGRIPESWKARSAKLRQKDRDACWSVKYTKAKVKEGADPKAFKPVDLAIPMFGYKNHIGIDRAHGLIRTWDASAANAHDGARLPELGSRDNTGAGVWADTAYRSKKNEAFLARGMFKSNIHQRKPNRRAMPERTARANAKRSAIRSAVEHVFAGQKHRMGLIVCTIGIARARIKIGLANLAYNFQRLAWLEGGTAPE
;
A
#
# COMPACT_ATOMS: atom_id res chain seq x y z
N MET A 1 7.09 -25.61 -35.32
CA MET A 1 6.63 -27.01 -35.33
C MET A 1 6.35 -27.40 -33.88
N ALA A 2 5.14 -27.84 -33.56
CA ALA A 2 4.85 -28.34 -32.20
C ALA A 2 5.09 -29.85 -32.19
N GLY A 3 6.24 -30.27 -31.66
CA GLY A 3 6.49 -31.67 -31.30
C GLY A 3 5.79 -32.03 -29.98
N GLN A 4 5.76 -33.32 -29.64
CA GLN A 4 5.33 -33.72 -28.29
C GLN A 4 6.26 -33.08 -27.24
N PRO A 5 5.72 -32.54 -26.14
CA PRO A 5 6.54 -32.00 -25.07
C PRO A 5 7.36 -33.14 -24.45
N GLY A 6 8.67 -32.90 -24.32
CA GLY A 6 9.60 -33.78 -23.63
C GLY A 6 9.32 -33.83 -22.12
N PHE A 7 9.77 -34.91 -21.48
CA PHE A 7 9.56 -35.13 -20.04
C PHE A 7 10.19 -34.04 -19.15
N PHE A 8 11.27 -33.41 -19.62
CA PHE A 8 12.02 -32.38 -18.89
C PHE A 8 11.71 -30.94 -19.34
N ASP A 9 10.90 -30.74 -20.38
CA ASP A 9 10.66 -29.41 -20.98
C ASP A 9 10.17 -28.37 -19.97
N LEU A 10 9.42 -28.78 -18.95
CA LEU A 10 8.97 -27.89 -17.87
C LEU A 10 10.08 -27.53 -16.90
N SER A 11 10.91 -28.50 -16.52
CA SER A 11 12.07 -28.29 -15.66
C SER A 11 13.07 -27.36 -16.35
N ASP A 12 13.37 -27.62 -17.63
CA ASP A 12 14.28 -26.79 -18.43
C ASP A 12 13.76 -25.35 -18.55
N ARG A 13 12.44 -25.18 -18.73
CA ARG A 13 11.81 -23.85 -18.71
C ARG A 13 11.91 -23.17 -17.34
N TYR A 14 11.73 -23.91 -16.25
CA TYR A 14 11.88 -23.35 -14.91
C TYR A 14 13.33 -22.96 -14.63
N GLU A 15 14.31 -23.75 -15.05
CA GLU A 15 15.73 -23.43 -14.95
C GLU A 15 16.07 -22.19 -15.78
N ALA A 16 15.57 -22.08 -17.01
CA ALA A 16 15.75 -20.89 -17.83
C ALA A 16 15.13 -19.63 -17.19
N LEU A 17 13.95 -19.76 -16.57
CA LEU A 17 13.32 -18.66 -15.83
C LEU A 17 14.11 -18.29 -14.56
N SER A 18 14.63 -19.27 -13.83
CA SER A 18 15.48 -19.05 -12.67
C SER A 18 16.79 -18.36 -13.08
N ALA A 19 17.42 -18.78 -14.17
CA ALA A 19 18.61 -18.16 -14.73
C ALA A 19 18.37 -16.72 -15.20
N ALA A 20 17.17 -16.42 -15.71
CA ALA A 20 16.75 -15.06 -16.05
C ALA A 20 16.41 -14.18 -14.82
N GLY A 21 16.40 -14.77 -13.62
CA GLY A 21 16.12 -14.09 -12.36
C GLY A 21 14.63 -13.91 -12.08
N ASP A 22 13.88 -15.02 -11.94
CA ASP A 22 12.45 -14.98 -11.60
C ASP A 22 12.21 -14.22 -10.26
N PRO A 23 11.56 -13.05 -10.31
CA PRO A 23 11.35 -12.24 -9.12
C PRO A 23 10.42 -12.91 -8.10
N LEU A 24 9.50 -13.79 -8.53
CA LEU A 24 8.58 -14.49 -7.64
C LEU A 24 9.24 -15.66 -6.93
N GLU A 25 10.20 -16.32 -7.57
CA GLU A 25 11.04 -17.32 -6.92
C GLU A 25 11.86 -16.69 -5.80
N ARG A 26 12.54 -15.56 -6.07
CA ARG A 26 13.27 -14.81 -5.05
C ARG A 26 12.36 -14.36 -3.92
N LEU A 27 11.14 -13.91 -4.23
CA LEU A 27 10.15 -13.53 -3.22
C LEU A 27 9.75 -14.71 -2.32
N ALA A 28 9.51 -15.89 -2.91
CA ALA A 28 9.14 -17.10 -2.19
C ALA A 28 10.29 -17.65 -1.34
N GLY A 29 11.54 -17.51 -1.78
CA GLY A 29 12.71 -17.92 -1.00
C GLY A 29 12.98 -17.00 0.18
N VAL A 30 12.68 -15.71 0.06
CA VAL A 30 12.93 -14.73 1.14
C VAL A 30 11.77 -14.67 2.13
N VAL A 31 10.52 -14.67 1.68
CA VAL A 31 9.36 -14.50 2.56
C VAL A 31 8.79 -15.86 2.96
N ASP A 32 8.85 -16.17 4.25
CA ASP A 32 8.12 -17.31 4.79
C ASP A 32 6.63 -16.96 4.94
N PHE A 33 5.83 -17.41 3.97
CA PHE A 33 4.39 -17.16 3.95
C PHE A 33 3.62 -17.99 5.01
N GLU A 34 4.21 -19.04 5.57
CA GLU A 34 3.56 -19.86 6.60
C GLU A 34 3.37 -19.10 7.91
N VAL A 35 4.19 -18.07 8.16
CA VAL A 35 4.07 -17.17 9.31
C VAL A 35 2.68 -16.50 9.36
N PHE A 36 2.00 -16.35 8.22
CA PHE A 36 0.65 -15.77 8.12
C PHE A 36 -0.49 -16.77 8.36
N ARG A 37 -0.22 -18.08 8.37
CA ARG A 37 -1.27 -19.12 8.46
C ARG A 37 -2.15 -18.93 9.69
N GLY A 38 -1.56 -18.67 10.87
CA GLY A 38 -2.30 -18.50 12.12
C GLY A 38 -3.39 -17.42 12.04
N PRO A 39 -3.04 -16.15 11.75
CA PRO A 39 -4.01 -15.08 11.54
C PRO A 39 -5.05 -15.37 10.45
N LEU A 40 -4.64 -15.99 9.33
CA LEU A 40 -5.53 -16.33 8.21
C LEU A 40 -6.55 -17.40 8.60
N VAL A 41 -6.12 -18.49 9.24
CA VAL A 41 -7.02 -19.55 9.71
C VAL A 41 -8.01 -19.01 10.75
N ALA A 42 -7.55 -18.14 11.66
CA ALA A 42 -8.42 -17.49 12.64
C ALA A 42 -9.52 -16.64 11.98
N ALA A 43 -9.16 -15.87 10.94
CA ALA A 43 -10.10 -15.05 10.18
C ALA A 43 -11.10 -15.86 9.36
N LEU A 44 -10.71 -17.06 8.92
CA LEU A 44 -11.52 -17.91 8.04
C LEU A 44 -12.36 -18.94 8.80
N ARG A 45 -12.32 -18.95 10.14
CA ARG A 45 -13.09 -19.86 10.99
C ARG A 45 -14.55 -19.89 10.54
N ARG A 46 -14.96 -21.04 10.00
CA ARG A 46 -16.33 -21.31 9.58
C ARG A 46 -17.08 -22.05 10.69
N SER A 47 -18.38 -21.80 10.79
CA SER A 47 -19.29 -22.73 11.47
C SER A 47 -19.27 -24.07 10.75
N VAL A 48 -19.29 -25.17 11.52
CA VAL A 48 -19.32 -26.53 10.99
C VAL A 48 -20.53 -26.67 10.08
N ARG A 49 -20.32 -26.98 8.80
CA ARG A 49 -21.42 -27.28 7.86
C ARG A 49 -21.82 -28.74 8.03
N VAL A 50 -23.12 -28.96 8.25
CA VAL A 50 -23.74 -30.30 8.43
C VAL A 50 -23.62 -31.18 7.19
N LYS A 51 -23.56 -30.59 5.98
CA LYS A 51 -23.31 -31.30 4.72
C LYS A 51 -21.89 -31.00 4.24
N GLY A 52 -21.03 -32.02 4.22
CA GLY A 52 -19.65 -31.94 3.75
C GLY A 52 -19.59 -31.30 2.36
N GLY A 53 -18.91 -30.16 2.25
CA GLY A 53 -18.66 -29.46 0.99
C GLY A 53 -17.24 -29.70 0.50
N ARG A 54 -16.93 -29.23 -0.72
CA ARG A 54 -15.57 -29.23 -1.26
C ARG A 54 -14.59 -28.64 -0.23
N PRO A 55 -13.45 -29.30 0.03
CA PRO A 55 -12.43 -28.77 0.93
C PRO A 55 -12.06 -27.33 0.56
N PRO A 56 -11.89 -26.43 1.54
CA PRO A 56 -11.45 -25.07 1.24
C PRO A 56 -10.03 -25.09 0.70
N PHE A 57 -9.70 -24.12 -0.15
CA PHE A 57 -8.32 -23.87 -0.53
C PHE A 57 -7.47 -23.50 0.67
N ASP A 58 -6.17 -23.80 0.58
CA ASP A 58 -5.20 -23.44 1.59
C ASP A 58 -5.16 -21.91 1.80
N PRO A 59 -5.29 -21.40 3.05
CA PRO A 59 -5.27 -19.96 3.31
C PRO A 59 -4.00 -19.26 2.86
N VAL A 60 -2.84 -19.92 2.94
CA VAL A 60 -1.56 -19.34 2.52
C VAL A 60 -1.52 -19.21 1.00
N LEU A 61 -1.97 -20.22 0.26
CA LEU A 61 -2.17 -20.13 -1.19
C LEU A 61 -3.10 -18.96 -1.56
N MET A 62 -4.25 -18.83 -0.90
CA MET A 62 -5.19 -17.74 -1.17
C MET A 62 -4.58 -16.36 -0.84
N PHE A 63 -3.76 -16.27 0.20
CA PHE A 63 -3.05 -15.04 0.53
C PHE A 63 -1.97 -14.70 -0.51
N LYS A 64 -1.20 -15.68 -0.98
CA LYS A 64 -0.25 -15.49 -2.09
C LYS A 64 -0.93 -14.98 -3.36
N ILE A 65 -2.15 -15.43 -3.66
CA ILE A 65 -2.95 -14.90 -4.77
C ILE A 65 -3.26 -13.40 -4.58
N LEU A 66 -3.63 -12.98 -3.36
CA LEU A 66 -3.84 -11.55 -3.07
C LEU A 66 -2.55 -10.73 -3.18
N VAL A 67 -1.40 -11.32 -2.86
CA VAL A 67 -0.09 -10.69 -3.05
C VAL A 67 0.20 -10.50 -4.55
N LEU A 68 -0.05 -11.51 -5.39
CA LEU A 68 0.06 -11.37 -6.85
C LEU A 68 -0.85 -10.26 -7.39
N GLN A 69 -2.09 -10.17 -6.89
CA GLN A 69 -3.01 -9.09 -7.26
C GLN A 69 -2.48 -7.71 -6.91
N ALA A 70 -1.85 -7.57 -5.74
CA ALA A 70 -1.26 -6.31 -5.32
C ALA A 70 0.00 -5.97 -6.16
N LEU A 71 0.84 -6.96 -6.47
CA LEU A 71 2.07 -6.77 -7.24
C LEU A 71 1.83 -6.39 -8.70
N TYR A 72 0.83 -7.00 -9.34
CA TYR A 72 0.56 -6.84 -10.77
C TYR A 72 -0.74 -6.06 -11.09
N SER A 73 -1.39 -5.48 -10.09
CA SER A 73 -2.67 -4.76 -10.23
C SER A 73 -3.77 -5.53 -10.96
N LEU A 74 -3.94 -6.81 -10.63
CA LEU A 74 -4.89 -7.68 -11.33
C LEU A 74 -6.31 -7.59 -10.75
N SER A 75 -7.32 -7.73 -11.62
CA SER A 75 -8.71 -8.00 -11.19
C SER A 75 -8.85 -9.47 -10.78
N ASP A 76 -9.98 -9.84 -10.16
CA ASP A 76 -10.21 -11.21 -9.72
C ASP A 76 -10.25 -12.18 -10.92
N GLU A 77 -10.86 -11.79 -12.04
CA GLU A 77 -10.91 -12.56 -13.29
C GLU A 77 -9.55 -12.62 -13.99
N ALA A 78 -8.83 -11.49 -14.05
CA ALA A 78 -7.50 -11.45 -14.65
C ALA A 78 -6.50 -12.31 -13.85
N THR A 79 -6.70 -12.42 -12.53
CA THR A 79 -5.88 -13.26 -11.66
C THR A 79 -6.10 -14.73 -11.95
N GLU A 80 -7.36 -15.16 -12.04
CA GLU A 80 -7.71 -16.53 -12.43
C GLU A 80 -7.09 -16.89 -13.78
N PHE A 81 -7.24 -16.01 -14.78
CA PHE A 81 -6.67 -16.21 -16.11
C PHE A 81 -5.14 -16.31 -16.07
N GLN A 82 -4.46 -15.37 -15.40
CA GLN A 82 -2.99 -15.36 -15.36
C GLN A 82 -2.40 -16.53 -14.57
N ILE A 83 -3.09 -17.05 -13.56
CA ILE A 83 -2.64 -18.26 -12.86
C ILE A 83 -2.74 -19.49 -13.78
N LYS A 84 -3.74 -19.54 -14.67
CA LYS A 84 -3.86 -20.63 -15.66
C LYS A 84 -2.84 -20.52 -16.79
N ASP A 85 -2.47 -19.30 -17.17
CA ASP A 85 -1.60 -19.01 -18.32
C ASP A 85 -0.10 -19.01 -17.96
N ARG A 86 0.29 -18.51 -16.78
CA ARG A 86 1.69 -18.23 -16.44
C ARG A 86 2.29 -19.28 -15.51
N LEU A 87 3.30 -20.00 -16.01
CA LEU A 87 4.06 -21.00 -15.23
C LEU A 87 4.72 -20.40 -13.97
N SER A 88 5.24 -19.17 -14.03
CA SER A 88 5.85 -18.53 -12.85
C SER A 88 4.84 -18.27 -11.73
N PHE A 89 3.57 -18.00 -12.06
CA PHE A 89 2.53 -17.83 -11.05
C PHE A 89 2.16 -19.17 -10.42
N GLN A 90 2.05 -20.22 -11.22
CA GLN A 90 1.79 -21.57 -10.71
C GLN A 90 2.91 -22.04 -9.79
N ARG A 91 4.18 -21.85 -10.18
CA ARG A 91 5.36 -22.14 -9.36
C ARG A 91 5.33 -21.38 -8.03
N PHE A 92 5.06 -20.07 -8.06
CA PHE A 92 4.96 -19.25 -6.84
C PHE A 92 3.86 -19.73 -5.87
N LEU A 93 2.72 -20.14 -6.42
CA LEU A 93 1.57 -20.66 -5.67
C LEU A 93 1.75 -22.11 -5.22
N GLY A 94 2.72 -22.85 -5.76
CA GLY A 94 2.89 -24.28 -5.52
C GLY A 94 1.81 -25.13 -6.18
N LEU A 95 1.23 -24.65 -7.28
CA LEU A 95 0.23 -25.37 -8.06
C LEU A 95 0.91 -26.19 -9.16
N GLY A 96 0.54 -27.47 -9.28
CA GLY A 96 0.86 -28.30 -10.45
C GLY A 96 0.06 -27.85 -11.68
N LEU A 97 0.42 -28.36 -12.87
CA LEU A 97 -0.30 -28.06 -14.12
C LEU A 97 -1.76 -28.54 -14.11
N ASP A 98 -2.03 -29.60 -13.37
CA ASP A 98 -3.35 -30.17 -13.10
C ASP A 98 -4.03 -29.57 -11.85
N GLY A 99 -3.32 -28.68 -11.15
CA GLY A 99 -3.78 -28.05 -9.92
C GLY A 99 -5.07 -27.24 -10.14
N THR A 100 -6.03 -27.39 -9.24
CA THR A 100 -7.24 -26.57 -9.30
C THR A 100 -6.91 -25.11 -8.98
N VAL A 101 -7.16 -24.22 -9.94
CA VAL A 101 -7.06 -22.77 -9.74
C VAL A 101 -8.34 -22.23 -9.09
N PRO A 102 -8.24 -21.42 -8.02
CA PRO A 102 -9.40 -20.72 -7.47
C PRO A 102 -10.05 -19.78 -8.49
N ASP A 103 -11.37 -19.83 -8.59
CA ASP A 103 -12.11 -18.91 -9.46
C ASP A 103 -12.14 -17.48 -8.89
N ALA A 104 -12.47 -16.50 -9.74
CA ALA A 104 -12.57 -15.10 -9.35
C ALA A 104 -13.49 -14.88 -8.13
N THR A 105 -14.61 -15.61 -8.07
CA THR A 105 -15.57 -15.53 -6.96
C THR A 105 -14.98 -16.01 -5.64
N THR A 106 -14.18 -17.07 -5.65
CA THR A 106 -13.51 -17.61 -4.46
C THR A 106 -12.48 -16.62 -3.93
N VAL A 107 -11.70 -15.99 -4.81
CA VAL A 107 -10.75 -14.92 -4.44
C VAL A 107 -11.49 -13.73 -3.83
N TRP A 108 -12.60 -13.30 -4.43
CA TRP A 108 -13.43 -12.23 -3.91
C TRP A 108 -13.99 -12.54 -2.52
N LEU A 109 -14.58 -13.73 -2.33
CA LEU A 109 -15.14 -14.17 -1.04
C LEU A 109 -14.07 -14.25 0.05
N PHE A 110 -12.87 -14.70 -0.30
CA PHE A 110 -11.75 -14.75 0.63
C PHE A 110 -11.35 -13.35 1.09
N ARG A 111 -11.22 -12.40 0.16
CA ARG A 111 -10.94 -11.00 0.49
C ARG A 111 -12.03 -10.40 1.38
N GLU A 112 -13.30 -10.65 1.08
CA GLU A 112 -14.42 -10.12 1.86
C GLU A 112 -14.41 -10.65 3.31
N LYS A 113 -14.02 -11.90 3.53
CA LYS A 113 -13.83 -12.43 4.89
C LYS A 113 -12.69 -11.72 5.63
N LEU A 114 -11.58 -11.42 4.96
CA LEU A 114 -10.48 -10.67 5.56
C LEU A 114 -10.90 -9.23 5.94
N VAL A 115 -11.79 -8.61 5.13
CA VAL A 115 -12.41 -7.33 5.46
C VAL A 115 -13.23 -7.44 6.74
N GLN A 116 -14.12 -8.44 6.82
CA GLN A 116 -15.00 -8.65 7.98
C GLN A 116 -14.23 -8.97 9.27
N ALA A 117 -13.11 -9.68 9.15
CA ALA A 117 -12.28 -10.07 10.27
C ALA A 117 -11.16 -9.07 10.60
N GLU A 118 -11.11 -7.92 9.92
CA GLU A 118 -10.10 -6.85 10.08
C GLU A 118 -8.66 -7.38 10.18
N THR A 119 -8.35 -8.39 9.36
CA THR A 119 -7.15 -9.23 9.58
C THR A 119 -5.87 -8.57 9.06
N ILE A 120 -5.96 -7.54 8.23
CA ILE A 120 -4.80 -6.93 7.58
C ILE A 120 -3.80 -6.35 8.58
N ASP A 121 -4.28 -5.74 9.67
CA ASP A 121 -3.42 -5.16 10.69
C ASP A 121 -2.66 -6.27 11.45
N LYS A 122 -3.30 -7.42 11.66
CA LYS A 122 -2.68 -8.62 12.24
C LYS A 122 -1.62 -9.23 11.31
N LEU A 123 -1.89 -9.28 10.01
CA LEU A 123 -0.90 -9.73 9.02
C LEU A 123 0.31 -8.79 9.00
N PHE A 124 0.07 -7.49 9.05
CA PHE A 124 1.14 -6.49 9.09
C PHE A 124 2.00 -6.63 10.35
N ALA A 125 1.38 -6.71 11.52
CA ALA A 125 2.08 -6.92 12.79
C ALA A 125 2.88 -8.23 12.79
N ARG A 126 2.32 -9.29 12.22
CA ARG A 126 2.98 -10.60 12.12
C ARG A 126 4.21 -10.55 11.21
N PHE A 127 4.15 -9.81 10.10
CA PHE A 127 5.30 -9.60 9.25
C PHE A 127 6.36 -8.71 9.90
N ASP A 128 5.94 -7.66 10.62
CA ASP A 128 6.88 -6.77 11.32
C ASP A 128 7.65 -7.49 12.44
N ALA A 129 6.99 -8.42 13.15
CA ALA A 129 7.67 -9.34 14.06
C ALA A 129 8.71 -10.20 13.34
N ALA A 130 8.35 -10.81 12.20
CA ALA A 130 9.30 -11.61 11.41
C ALA A 130 10.49 -10.78 10.88
N LEU A 131 10.30 -9.50 10.55
CA LEU A 131 11.38 -8.59 10.19
C LEU A 131 12.32 -8.31 11.38
N THR A 132 11.74 -8.14 12.56
CA THR A 132 12.47 -7.89 13.81
C THR A 132 13.33 -9.10 14.17
N ASP A 133 12.77 -10.31 14.08
CA ASP A 133 13.49 -11.58 14.33
C ASP A 133 14.67 -11.79 13.38
N ARG A 134 14.56 -11.27 12.15
CA ARG A 134 15.65 -11.28 11.15
C ARG A 134 16.68 -10.17 11.32
N GLY A 135 16.55 -9.33 12.35
CA GLY A 135 17.50 -8.26 12.63
C GLY A 135 17.26 -6.96 11.86
N TYR A 136 16.18 -6.84 11.08
CA TYR A 136 15.76 -5.58 10.47
C TYR A 136 15.09 -4.69 11.51
N LEU A 137 15.86 -4.20 12.47
CA LEU A 137 15.38 -3.29 13.51
C LEU A 137 15.26 -1.86 12.96
N ALA A 138 14.17 -1.18 13.33
CA ALA A 138 13.97 0.20 12.97
C ALA A 138 14.80 1.11 13.92
N MET A 139 16.06 1.38 13.57
CA MET A 139 17.00 2.14 14.40
C MET A 139 17.26 3.56 13.87
N GLY A 140 16.92 3.85 12.61
CA GLY A 140 17.22 5.13 11.95
C GLY A 140 16.23 6.27 12.25
N GLY A 141 15.18 5.99 13.02
CA GLY A 141 14.00 6.83 13.19
C GLY A 141 12.97 6.65 12.06
N GLN A 142 11.91 7.46 12.10
CA GLN A 142 10.68 7.24 11.33
C GLN A 142 10.39 8.39 10.37
N ILE A 143 10.07 8.06 9.12
CA ILE A 143 9.58 9.02 8.14
C ILE A 143 8.10 8.77 7.93
N ILE A 144 7.29 9.80 8.19
CA ILE A 144 5.83 9.74 8.08
C ILE A 144 5.39 10.62 6.92
N ASP A 145 4.66 10.04 5.99
CA ASP A 145 4.08 10.74 4.85
C ASP A 145 2.80 10.06 4.36
N ALA A 146 2.05 10.77 3.51
CA ALA A 146 0.82 10.26 2.93
C ALA A 146 0.76 10.49 1.42
N THR A 147 0.13 9.57 0.72
CA THR A 147 -0.12 9.72 -0.72
C THR A 147 -1.56 9.39 -1.07
N VAL A 148 -2.12 10.11 -2.05
CA VAL A 148 -3.45 9.82 -2.56
C VAL A 148 -3.38 8.63 -3.51
N VAL A 149 -4.18 7.61 -3.21
CA VAL A 149 -4.41 6.44 -4.06
C VAL A 149 -5.68 6.69 -4.88
N PRO A 150 -5.59 6.67 -6.22
CA PRO A 150 -6.73 6.97 -7.06
C PRO A 150 -7.83 5.90 -6.94
N ALA A 151 -9.07 6.35 -7.11
CA ALA A 151 -10.25 5.49 -7.29
C ALA A 151 -11.03 5.92 -8.55
N PRO A 152 -11.82 5.04 -9.16
CA PRO A 152 -12.67 5.39 -10.29
C PRO A 152 -13.60 6.58 -10.01
N LYS A 153 -13.49 7.63 -10.83
CA LYS A 153 -14.27 8.86 -10.67
C LYS A 153 -15.75 8.60 -10.93
N GLN A 154 -16.60 9.01 -9.99
CA GLN A 154 -18.04 8.85 -10.11
C GLN A 154 -18.69 10.09 -10.74
N ARG A 155 -19.50 9.88 -11.79
CA ARG A 155 -20.35 10.93 -12.35
C ARG A 155 -21.58 11.14 -11.45
N ASN A 156 -21.56 12.22 -10.67
CA ASN A 156 -22.62 12.64 -9.76
C ASN A 156 -22.93 14.15 -9.98
N SER A 157 -24.19 14.56 -9.84
CA SER A 157 -24.57 15.98 -9.83
C SER A 157 -24.10 16.68 -8.56
N GLU A 158 -23.98 18.02 -8.58
CA GLU A 158 -23.49 18.82 -7.43
C GLU A 158 -24.32 18.60 -6.16
N GLU A 159 -25.65 18.56 -6.25
CA GLU A 159 -26.54 18.25 -5.12
C GLU A 159 -26.22 16.90 -4.47
N LYS A 160 -25.92 15.88 -5.28
CA LYS A 160 -25.55 14.54 -4.79
C LYS A 160 -24.18 14.55 -4.13
N LYS A 161 -23.24 15.34 -4.66
CA LYS A 161 -21.91 15.52 -4.04
C LYS A 161 -22.03 16.21 -2.68
N ALA A 162 -22.85 17.26 -2.58
CA ALA A 162 -23.12 17.95 -1.33
C ALA A 162 -23.74 17.01 -0.28
N ALA A 163 -24.76 16.24 -0.67
CA ALA A 163 -25.37 15.24 0.21
C ALA A 163 -24.35 14.21 0.73
N ILE A 164 -23.47 13.67 -0.13
CA ILE A 164 -22.43 12.72 0.28
C ILE A 164 -21.43 13.38 1.24
N LYS A 165 -21.03 14.63 0.97
CA LYS A 165 -20.12 15.39 1.83
C LYS A 165 -20.72 15.61 3.24
N ASP A 166 -22.03 15.76 3.32
CA ASP A 166 -22.78 15.87 4.58
C ASP A 166 -23.08 14.49 5.22
N GLY A 167 -22.57 13.40 4.65
CA GLY A 167 -22.85 12.03 5.12
C GLY A 167 -24.24 11.49 4.78
N ARG A 168 -25.10 12.29 4.13
CA ARG A 168 -26.47 11.93 3.76
C ARG A 168 -26.49 11.06 2.49
N ILE A 169 -27.45 10.13 2.43
CA ILE A 169 -27.70 9.34 1.22
C ILE A 169 -28.70 10.11 0.35
N PRO A 170 -28.36 10.44 -0.92
CA PRO A 170 -29.30 11.05 -1.85
C PRO A 170 -30.57 10.21 -2.00
N GLU A 171 -31.74 10.85 -1.99
CA GLU A 171 -33.04 10.18 -2.03
C GLU A 171 -33.23 9.31 -3.28
N SER A 172 -32.74 9.80 -4.43
CA SER A 172 -32.70 9.03 -5.68
C SER A 172 -31.91 7.71 -5.61
N TRP A 173 -31.01 7.56 -4.62
CA TRP A 173 -30.28 6.30 -4.38
C TRP A 173 -31.00 5.44 -3.35
N LYS A 174 -31.67 6.03 -2.35
CA LYS A 174 -32.52 5.28 -1.42
C LYS A 174 -33.64 4.55 -2.16
N ALA A 175 -34.26 5.21 -3.15
CA ALA A 175 -35.27 4.61 -4.01
C ALA A 175 -34.73 3.47 -4.90
N ARG A 176 -33.40 3.34 -5.08
CA ARG A 176 -32.76 2.32 -5.92
C ARG A 176 -31.59 1.66 -5.19
N SER A 177 -31.90 0.68 -4.33
CA SER A 177 -30.90 -0.05 -3.53
C SER A 177 -29.73 -0.62 -4.35
N ALA A 178 -29.99 -1.14 -5.55
CA ALA A 178 -28.93 -1.63 -6.45
C ALA A 178 -27.93 -0.52 -6.84
N LYS A 179 -28.42 0.70 -7.10
CA LYS A 179 -27.58 1.85 -7.45
C LYS A 179 -26.75 2.31 -6.26
N LEU A 180 -27.31 2.26 -5.05
CA LEU A 180 -26.59 2.60 -3.82
C LEU A 180 -25.37 1.69 -3.61
N ARG A 181 -25.50 0.38 -3.86
CA ARG A 181 -24.40 -0.59 -3.72
C ARG A 181 -23.24 -0.37 -4.69
N GLN A 182 -23.49 0.29 -5.82
CA GLN A 182 -22.48 0.62 -6.84
C GLN A 182 -21.80 1.98 -6.61
N LYS A 183 -22.25 2.75 -5.62
CA LYS A 183 -21.73 4.09 -5.35
C LYS A 183 -20.80 4.07 -4.13
N ASP A 184 -19.70 4.78 -4.28
CA ASP A 184 -18.69 4.91 -3.25
C ASP A 184 -18.92 6.26 -2.60
N ARG A 185 -19.18 6.22 -1.30
CA ARG A 185 -19.49 7.38 -0.46
C ARG A 185 -18.30 7.78 0.39
N ASP A 186 -17.29 6.92 0.50
CA ASP A 186 -16.13 7.14 1.36
C ASP A 186 -14.97 7.75 0.56
N ALA A 187 -14.83 7.40 -0.72
CA ALA A 187 -13.88 8.04 -1.62
C ALA A 187 -14.20 9.52 -1.81
N CYS A 188 -13.20 10.39 -1.61
CA CYS A 188 -13.37 11.84 -1.62
C CYS A 188 -12.40 12.51 -2.59
N TRP A 189 -12.72 13.76 -2.96
CA TRP A 189 -11.81 14.62 -3.72
C TRP A 189 -10.74 15.23 -2.81
N SER A 190 -9.55 15.36 -3.34
CA SER A 190 -8.42 16.07 -2.75
C SER A 190 -7.67 16.83 -3.84
N VAL A 191 -7.00 17.91 -3.50
CA VAL A 191 -6.23 18.71 -4.46
C VAL A 191 -4.75 18.57 -4.13
N LYS A 192 -3.98 18.06 -5.10
CA LYS A 192 -2.53 18.02 -5.01
C LYS A 192 -1.96 19.27 -5.67
N TYR A 193 -1.25 20.08 -4.89
CA TYR A 193 -0.54 21.24 -5.42
C TYR A 193 0.89 20.86 -5.78
N THR A 194 1.28 21.11 -7.01
CA THR A 194 2.67 20.97 -7.47
C THR A 194 3.19 22.35 -7.77
N LYS A 195 4.24 22.75 -7.06
CA LYS A 195 4.90 24.03 -7.33
C LYS A 195 5.73 23.91 -8.59
N ALA A 196 5.60 24.88 -9.47
CA ALA A 196 6.46 24.90 -10.64
C ALA A 196 7.90 25.24 -10.23
N LYS A 197 8.87 24.48 -10.76
CA LYS A 197 10.28 24.77 -10.55
C LYS A 197 10.70 25.86 -11.54
N VAL A 198 11.21 26.97 -11.03
CA VAL A 198 11.90 27.97 -11.85
C VAL A 198 13.27 27.39 -12.19
N LYS A 199 13.65 27.34 -13.48
CA LYS A 199 15.00 26.93 -13.88
C LYS A 199 16.02 27.92 -13.30
N GLU A 200 17.12 27.39 -12.79
CA GLU A 200 18.22 28.20 -12.26
C GLU A 200 18.83 29.02 -13.41
N GLY A 201 18.95 30.34 -13.25
CA GLY A 201 19.36 31.27 -14.31
C GLY A 201 18.23 31.80 -15.21
N ALA A 202 16.95 31.51 -14.92
CA ALA A 202 15.84 32.11 -15.64
C ALA A 202 15.76 33.63 -15.39
N ASP A 203 15.53 34.41 -16.46
CA ASP A 203 15.34 35.86 -16.41
C ASP A 203 14.25 36.22 -15.37
N PRO A 204 14.52 37.13 -14.41
CA PRO A 204 13.52 37.61 -13.45
C PRO A 204 12.22 38.14 -14.08
N LYS A 205 12.28 38.56 -15.36
CA LYS A 205 11.13 39.04 -16.14
C LYS A 205 10.43 37.93 -16.95
N ALA A 206 11.01 36.74 -17.05
CA ALA A 206 10.37 35.62 -17.72
C ALA A 206 9.08 35.20 -17.01
N PHE A 207 8.13 34.68 -17.78
CA PHE A 207 6.85 34.18 -17.27
C PHE A 207 7.09 33.19 -16.13
N LYS A 208 6.63 33.55 -14.92
CA LYS A 208 6.75 32.68 -13.76
C LYS A 208 5.91 31.43 -14.01
N PRO A 209 6.49 30.23 -13.92
CA PRO A 209 5.75 29.03 -14.22
C PRO A 209 4.65 28.84 -13.17
N VAL A 210 3.47 28.42 -13.62
CA VAL A 210 2.23 28.42 -12.83
C VAL A 210 2.17 27.17 -11.95
N ASP A 211 1.81 27.34 -10.69
CA ASP A 211 1.54 26.21 -9.79
C ASP A 211 0.37 25.37 -10.32
N LEU A 212 0.56 24.06 -10.38
CA LEU A 212 -0.45 23.12 -10.88
C LEU A 212 -1.26 22.55 -9.73
N ALA A 213 -2.57 22.77 -9.75
CA ALA A 213 -3.52 22.11 -8.86
C ALA A 213 -4.14 20.91 -9.59
N ILE A 214 -3.79 19.70 -9.15
CA ILE A 214 -4.25 18.44 -9.75
C ILE A 214 -5.32 17.84 -8.84
N PRO A 215 -6.60 17.81 -9.27
CA PRO A 215 -7.66 17.18 -8.50
C PRO A 215 -7.55 15.65 -8.59
N MET A 216 -7.49 15.01 -7.44
CA MET A 216 -7.40 13.57 -7.27
C MET A 216 -8.64 13.06 -6.52
N PHE A 217 -9.19 11.94 -6.96
CA PHE A 217 -10.33 11.29 -6.31
C PHE A 217 -9.92 9.92 -5.79
N GLY A 218 -10.21 9.63 -4.51
CA GLY A 218 -9.93 8.32 -3.92
C GLY A 218 -9.67 8.37 -2.42
N TYR A 219 -8.63 7.65 -2.01
CA TYR A 219 -8.23 7.43 -0.62
C TYR A 219 -6.81 7.95 -0.37
N LYS A 220 -6.40 8.04 0.89
CA LYS A 220 -5.02 8.33 1.30
C LYS A 220 -4.42 7.08 1.93
N ASN A 221 -3.20 6.74 1.50
CA ASN A 221 -2.33 5.79 2.17
C ASN A 221 -1.34 6.59 3.02
N HIS A 222 -1.46 6.49 4.34
CA HIS A 222 -0.53 7.07 5.29
C HIS A 222 0.46 5.98 5.70
N ILE A 223 1.75 6.26 5.64
CA ILE A 223 2.78 5.28 6.00
C ILE A 223 3.82 5.91 6.93
N GLY A 224 4.31 5.12 7.87
CA GLY A 224 5.52 5.35 8.64
C GLY A 224 6.57 4.33 8.25
N ILE A 225 7.67 4.80 7.67
CA ILE A 225 8.77 3.95 7.21
C ILE A 225 9.97 4.07 8.15
N ASP A 226 10.71 2.97 8.28
CA ASP A 226 12.05 3.01 8.86
C ASP A 226 13.01 3.70 7.89
N ARG A 227 13.76 4.67 8.39
CA ARG A 227 14.75 5.41 7.60
C ARG A 227 15.92 4.54 7.14
N ALA A 228 16.33 3.54 7.92
CA ALA A 228 17.52 2.74 7.61
C ALA A 228 17.26 1.80 6.43
N HIS A 229 16.18 1.02 6.48
CA HIS A 229 15.89 -0.02 5.50
C HIS A 229 14.82 0.41 4.48
N GLY A 230 14.02 1.45 4.75
CA GLY A 230 12.92 1.86 3.89
C GLY A 230 11.70 0.92 3.95
N LEU A 231 11.60 0.10 5.00
CA LEU A 231 10.47 -0.80 5.24
C LEU A 231 9.33 -0.02 5.90
N ILE A 232 8.09 -0.28 5.47
CA ILE A 232 6.88 0.27 6.08
C ILE A 232 6.65 -0.47 7.41
N ARG A 233 6.56 0.28 8.51
CA ARG A 233 6.35 -0.26 9.87
C ARG A 233 4.95 0.01 10.39
N THR A 234 4.44 1.19 10.09
CA THR A 234 3.09 1.61 10.45
C THR A 234 2.39 2.13 9.22
N TRP A 235 1.07 1.96 9.16
CA TRP A 235 0.27 2.49 8.07
C TRP A 235 -1.18 2.71 8.52
N ASP A 236 -1.88 3.56 7.79
CA ASP A 236 -3.33 3.72 7.90
C ASP A 236 -3.90 4.13 6.53
N ALA A 237 -5.19 3.89 6.32
CA ALA A 237 -5.89 4.42 5.15
C ALA A 237 -7.15 5.19 5.52
N SER A 238 -7.35 6.32 4.84
CA SER A 238 -8.47 7.22 5.07
C SER A 238 -9.07 7.73 3.77
N ALA A 239 -10.21 8.42 3.84
CA ALA A 239 -10.69 9.23 2.72
C ALA A 239 -9.64 10.28 2.31
N ALA A 240 -9.59 10.66 1.03
CA ALA A 240 -8.53 11.54 0.52
C ALA A 240 -8.61 13.00 1.03
N ASN A 241 -9.74 13.43 1.58
CA ASN A 241 -9.92 14.75 2.19
C ASN A 241 -9.48 14.80 3.66
N ALA A 242 -9.19 13.65 4.30
CA ALA A 242 -8.77 13.61 5.69
C ALA A 242 -7.46 14.38 5.89
N HIS A 243 -7.36 15.06 7.04
CA HIS A 243 -6.16 15.83 7.39
C HIS A 243 -5.03 14.90 7.85
N ASP A 244 -3.91 14.94 7.13
CA ASP A 244 -2.75 14.07 7.37
C ASP A 244 -2.21 14.19 8.79
N GLY A 245 -2.13 15.43 9.31
CA GLY A 245 -1.66 15.70 10.66
C GLY A 245 -2.46 15.02 11.76
N ALA A 246 -3.72 14.65 11.55
CA ALA A 246 -4.52 13.96 12.57
C ALA A 246 -4.05 12.51 12.81
N ARG A 247 -3.37 11.90 11.83
CA ARG A 247 -2.94 10.50 11.84
C ARG A 247 -1.55 10.27 12.45
N LEU A 248 -0.81 11.34 12.77
CA LEU A 248 0.53 11.22 13.34
C LEU A 248 0.62 10.29 14.56
N PRO A 249 -0.33 10.35 15.54
CA PRO A 249 -0.25 9.50 16.73
C PRO A 249 -0.43 8.00 16.43
N GLU A 250 -1.18 7.67 15.38
CA GLU A 250 -1.44 6.29 14.95
C GLU A 250 -0.26 5.72 14.14
N LEU A 251 0.57 6.60 13.54
CA LEU A 251 1.71 6.22 12.71
C LEU A 251 3.04 6.21 13.47
N GLY A 252 3.15 6.95 14.58
CA GLY A 252 4.37 6.95 15.40
C GLY A 252 4.46 5.68 16.25
N SER A 253 5.38 4.78 15.93
CA SER A 253 5.67 3.59 16.75
C SER A 253 6.79 3.88 17.76
N ARG A 254 6.64 3.36 18.99
CA ARG A 254 7.67 3.41 20.03
C ARG A 254 8.69 2.27 19.92
N ASP A 255 8.40 1.27 19.10
CA ASP A 255 9.28 0.12 18.88
C ASP A 255 10.50 0.50 18.02
N ASN A 256 10.46 1.67 17.38
CA ASN A 256 11.63 2.25 16.72
C ASN A 256 12.57 2.85 17.76
N THR A 257 13.79 2.32 17.82
CA THR A 257 14.84 2.75 18.76
C THR A 257 15.32 4.17 18.47
N GLY A 258 15.16 4.64 17.23
CA GLY A 258 15.49 6.01 16.82
C GLY A 258 14.39 7.00 17.18
N ALA A 259 14.69 7.98 18.03
CA ALA A 259 13.73 9.00 18.45
C ALA A 259 13.31 9.98 17.32
N GLY A 260 13.99 10.02 16.18
CA GLY A 260 13.75 11.02 15.13
C GLY A 260 12.47 10.77 14.34
N VAL A 261 11.60 11.79 14.22
CA VAL A 261 10.38 11.73 13.39
C VAL A 261 10.41 12.82 12.32
N TRP A 262 10.46 12.42 11.05
CA TRP A 262 10.44 13.33 9.89
C TRP A 262 9.06 13.30 9.22
N ALA A 263 8.45 14.46 9.04
CA ALA A 263 7.15 14.57 8.37
C ALA A 263 6.99 15.91 7.64
N ASP A 264 5.96 16.02 6.81
CA ASP A 264 5.62 17.27 6.14
C ASP A 264 5.07 18.34 7.10
N THR A 265 5.08 19.58 6.62
CA THR A 265 4.54 20.76 7.29
C THR A 265 3.08 20.58 7.73
N ALA A 266 2.30 19.79 6.98
CA ALA A 266 0.92 19.44 7.33
C ALA A 266 0.79 18.71 8.68
N TYR A 267 1.83 17.97 9.10
CA TYR A 267 1.87 17.26 10.38
C TYR A 267 2.29 18.16 11.55
N ARG A 268 2.72 19.40 11.30
CA ARG A 268 3.10 20.33 12.37
C ARG A 268 1.87 20.99 12.99
N SER A 269 1.44 20.48 14.14
CA SER A 269 0.40 21.06 14.99
C SER A 269 0.86 21.09 16.45
N LYS A 270 0.30 21.99 17.28
CA LYS A 270 0.62 22.03 18.72
C LYS A 270 0.35 20.69 19.41
N LYS A 271 -0.76 20.03 19.04
CA LYS A 271 -1.14 18.71 19.54
C LYS A 271 -0.10 17.63 19.19
N ASN A 272 0.41 17.68 17.96
CA ASN A 272 1.39 16.71 17.47
C ASN A 272 2.78 16.93 18.08
N GLU A 273 3.22 18.18 18.21
CA GLU A 273 4.49 18.48 18.89
C GLU A 273 4.43 18.08 20.37
N ALA A 274 3.28 18.27 21.04
CA ALA A 274 3.07 17.77 22.41
C ALA A 274 3.01 16.23 22.50
N PHE A 275 2.46 15.56 21.50
CA PHE A 275 2.51 14.10 21.40
C PHE A 275 3.96 13.60 21.24
N LEU A 276 4.74 14.21 20.34
CA LEU A 276 6.14 13.86 20.12
C LEU A 276 6.97 14.09 21.39
N ALA A 277 6.80 15.23 22.05
CA ALA A 277 7.48 15.52 23.31
C ALA A 277 7.14 14.51 24.41
N ARG A 278 5.85 14.16 24.59
CA ARG A 278 5.42 13.13 25.55
C ARG A 278 5.95 11.74 25.22
N GLY A 279 6.14 11.44 23.94
CA GLY A 279 6.72 10.18 23.47
C GLY A 279 8.24 10.15 23.44
N MET A 280 8.92 11.20 23.93
CA MET A 280 10.39 11.36 23.85
C MET A 280 10.94 11.34 22.41
N PHE A 281 10.10 11.68 21.42
CA PHE A 281 10.50 11.77 20.02
C PHE A 281 11.13 13.12 19.72
N LYS A 282 12.17 13.11 18.88
CA LYS A 282 12.79 14.30 18.30
C LYS A 282 12.05 14.73 17.03
N SER A 283 11.32 15.83 17.14
CA SER A 283 10.57 16.41 16.03
C SER A 283 11.48 16.99 14.94
N ASN A 284 11.48 16.34 13.77
CA ASN A 284 12.10 16.83 12.53
C ASN A 284 11.04 17.25 11.49
N ILE A 285 9.85 17.65 11.95
CA ILE A 285 8.77 18.13 11.08
C ILE A 285 9.13 19.50 10.48
N HIS A 286 8.83 19.67 9.19
CA HIS A 286 9.08 20.91 8.44
C HIS A 286 8.47 22.15 9.11
N GLN A 287 9.23 23.25 9.11
CA GLN A 287 8.73 24.52 9.62
C GLN A 287 7.88 25.24 8.56
N ARG A 288 6.74 25.79 9.00
CA ARG A 288 5.86 26.60 8.16
C ARG A 288 6.56 27.89 7.72
N LYS A 289 6.37 28.26 6.45
CA LYS A 289 6.75 29.59 5.97
C LYS A 289 5.94 30.65 6.75
N PRO A 290 6.58 31.72 7.25
CA PRO A 290 5.85 32.82 7.89
C PRO A 290 4.90 33.49 6.90
N ASN A 291 3.76 33.96 7.39
CA ASN A 291 2.77 34.59 6.51
C ASN A 291 3.35 35.87 5.90
N ARG A 292 3.16 36.04 4.57
CA ARG A 292 3.60 37.21 3.79
C ARG A 292 5.10 37.58 3.88
N ARG A 293 5.96 36.70 4.42
CA ARG A 293 7.42 36.92 4.47
C ARG A 293 8.17 35.78 3.79
N ALA A 294 9.38 36.07 3.31
CA ALA A 294 10.28 35.02 2.83
C ALA A 294 10.63 34.05 3.97
N MET A 295 10.96 32.81 3.62
CA MET A 295 11.43 31.85 4.60
C MET A 295 12.84 32.27 5.05
N PRO A 296 13.12 32.39 6.36
CA PRO A 296 14.48 32.69 6.82
C PRO A 296 15.46 31.65 6.28
N GLU A 297 16.64 32.09 5.82
CA GLU A 297 17.62 31.19 5.18
C GLU A 297 18.01 30.01 6.07
N ARG A 298 18.20 30.26 7.37
CA ARG A 298 18.51 29.20 8.34
C ARG A 298 17.42 28.13 8.38
N THR A 299 16.16 28.54 8.37
CA THR A 299 14.99 27.64 8.34
C THR A 299 14.89 26.92 7.01
N ALA A 300 15.16 27.61 5.89
CA ALA A 300 15.17 27.01 4.56
C ALA A 300 16.24 25.92 4.45
N ARG A 301 17.48 26.17 4.91
CA ARG A 301 18.56 25.18 4.95
C ARG A 301 18.22 23.99 5.85
N ALA A 302 17.62 24.22 7.02
CA ALA A 302 17.18 23.15 7.90
C ALA A 302 16.06 22.30 7.28
N ASN A 303 15.07 22.93 6.64
CA ASN A 303 14.03 22.25 5.89
C ASN A 303 14.61 21.47 4.69
N ALA A 304 15.60 22.00 3.98
CA ALA A 304 16.27 21.28 2.88
C ALA A 304 16.96 20.00 3.37
N LYS A 305 17.68 20.06 4.50
CA LYS A 305 18.26 18.87 5.15
C LYS A 305 17.20 17.84 5.55
N ARG A 306 16.05 18.29 6.04
CA ARG A 306 14.92 17.41 6.40
C ARG A 306 14.26 16.78 5.17
N SER A 307 14.10 17.54 4.09
CA SER A 307 13.59 17.04 2.81
C SER A 307 14.47 15.95 2.23
N ALA A 308 15.79 16.09 2.29
CA ALA A 308 16.73 15.09 1.79
C ALA A 308 16.62 13.74 2.53
N ILE A 309 16.26 13.74 3.81
CA ILE A 309 15.98 12.51 4.55
C ILE A 309 14.59 11.98 4.19
N ARG A 310 13.59 12.86 4.12
CA ARG A 310 12.20 12.48 3.85
C ARG A 310 12.02 11.86 2.46
N SER A 311 12.80 12.28 1.46
CA SER A 311 12.68 11.79 0.08
C SER A 311 12.80 10.27 -0.05
N ALA A 312 13.37 9.57 0.94
CA ALA A 312 13.37 8.10 0.99
C ALA A 312 11.95 7.49 0.89
N VAL A 313 10.93 8.15 1.46
CA VAL A 313 9.53 7.68 1.38
C VAL A 313 8.97 7.73 -0.04
N GLU A 314 9.52 8.59 -0.90
CA GLU A 314 9.10 8.71 -2.29
C GLU A 314 9.39 7.43 -3.07
N HIS A 315 10.42 6.65 -2.69
CA HIS A 315 10.68 5.33 -3.30
C HIS A 315 9.56 4.33 -3.01
N VAL A 316 8.96 4.38 -1.82
CA VAL A 316 7.81 3.54 -1.47
C VAL A 316 6.63 3.89 -2.36
N PHE A 317 6.27 5.17 -2.41
CA PHE A 317 5.15 5.63 -3.22
C PHE A 317 5.39 5.45 -4.72
N ALA A 318 6.63 5.62 -5.21
CA ALA A 318 6.99 5.35 -6.59
C ALA A 318 6.83 3.87 -6.93
N GLY A 319 7.26 2.97 -6.03
CA GLY A 319 7.03 1.53 -6.18
C GLY A 319 5.54 1.19 -6.30
N GLN A 320 4.71 1.74 -5.42
CA GLN A 320 3.27 1.52 -5.43
C GLN A 320 2.58 2.09 -6.68
N LYS A 321 3.00 3.25 -7.16
CA LYS A 321 2.38 3.91 -8.32
C LYS A 321 2.81 3.32 -9.65
N HIS A 322 4.11 3.11 -9.84
CA HIS A 322 4.66 2.76 -11.15
C HIS A 322 4.82 1.26 -11.33
N ARG A 323 5.34 0.54 -10.33
CA ARG A 323 5.55 -0.91 -10.44
C ARG A 323 4.26 -1.68 -10.17
N MET A 324 3.52 -1.29 -9.12
CA MET A 324 2.31 -1.98 -8.69
C MET A 324 1.03 -1.41 -9.28
N GLY A 325 1.06 -0.25 -9.96
CA GLY A 325 -0.13 0.36 -10.56
C GLY A 325 -1.28 0.63 -9.58
N LEU A 326 -0.98 0.91 -8.30
CA LEU A 326 -1.97 0.87 -7.22
C LEU A 326 -3.17 1.80 -7.47
N ILE A 327 -4.34 1.17 -7.63
CA ILE A 327 -5.65 1.82 -7.78
C ILE A 327 -6.69 1.10 -6.92
N VAL A 328 -7.56 1.86 -6.25
CA VAL A 328 -8.67 1.30 -5.45
C VAL A 328 -9.94 1.27 -6.28
N CYS A 329 -10.30 0.09 -6.79
CA CYS A 329 -11.54 -0.13 -7.53
C CYS A 329 -12.67 -0.70 -6.65
N THR A 330 -12.39 -0.98 -5.37
CA THR A 330 -13.37 -1.48 -4.41
C THR A 330 -14.16 -0.35 -3.80
N ILE A 331 -15.43 -0.60 -3.49
CA ILE A 331 -16.33 0.36 -2.87
C ILE A 331 -16.23 0.27 -1.35
N GLY A 332 -15.97 1.42 -0.71
CA GLY A 332 -16.00 1.58 0.74
C GLY A 332 -14.64 1.47 1.43
N ILE A 333 -14.49 2.18 2.55
CA ILE A 333 -13.21 2.35 3.24
C ILE A 333 -12.62 1.02 3.75
N ALA A 334 -13.44 0.10 4.25
CA ALA A 334 -12.95 -1.17 4.77
C ALA A 334 -12.26 -2.03 3.70
N ARG A 335 -12.83 -2.07 2.48
CA ARG A 335 -12.23 -2.77 1.34
C ARG A 335 -11.01 -2.01 0.80
N ALA A 336 -11.06 -0.68 0.79
CA ALA A 336 -9.92 0.16 0.43
C ALA A 336 -8.73 -0.06 1.37
N ARG A 337 -8.97 -0.18 2.68
CA ARG A 337 -7.96 -0.51 3.70
C ARG A 337 -7.27 -1.84 3.40
N ILE A 338 -8.03 -2.91 3.13
CA ILE A 338 -7.44 -4.20 2.74
C ILE A 338 -6.56 -4.05 1.50
N LYS A 339 -7.05 -3.38 0.44
CA LYS A 339 -6.29 -3.23 -0.80
C LYS A 339 -5.01 -2.42 -0.61
N ILE A 340 -5.06 -1.32 0.14
CA ILE A 340 -3.91 -0.47 0.45
C ILE A 340 -2.93 -1.21 1.36
N GLY A 341 -3.42 -1.89 2.40
CA GLY A 341 -2.59 -2.68 3.32
C GLY A 341 -1.88 -3.84 2.63
N LEU A 342 -2.55 -4.54 1.71
CA LEU A 342 -1.93 -5.58 0.88
C LEU A 342 -0.84 -5.00 -0.03
N ALA A 343 -1.06 -3.80 -0.59
CA ALA A 343 -0.04 -3.12 -1.37
C ALA A 343 1.17 -2.69 -0.53
N ASN A 344 0.94 -2.25 0.72
CA ASN A 344 2.01 -1.94 1.67
C ASN A 344 2.80 -3.21 2.03
N LEU A 345 2.13 -4.33 2.31
CA LEU A 345 2.78 -5.63 2.57
C LEU A 345 3.58 -6.14 1.37
N ALA A 346 2.98 -6.12 0.17
CA ALA A 346 3.63 -6.58 -1.04
C ALA A 346 4.86 -5.71 -1.41
N TYR A 347 4.78 -4.39 -1.17
CA TYR A 347 5.96 -3.52 -1.27
C TYR A 347 7.06 -3.96 -0.29
N ASN A 348 6.70 -4.22 0.96
CA ASN A 348 7.63 -4.67 1.98
C ASN A 348 8.29 -6.01 1.61
N PHE A 349 7.55 -6.96 1.02
CA PHE A 349 8.12 -8.22 0.52
C PHE A 349 9.15 -7.98 -0.58
N GLN A 350 8.83 -7.13 -1.56
CA GLN A 350 9.78 -6.74 -2.61
C GLN A 350 11.01 -6.03 -2.03
N ARG A 351 10.80 -5.17 -1.02
CA ARG A 351 11.89 -4.42 -0.38
C ARG A 351 12.80 -5.35 0.41
N LEU A 352 12.24 -6.30 1.15
CA LEU A 352 13.00 -7.33 1.86
C LEU A 352 13.80 -8.19 0.88
N ALA A 353 13.17 -8.67 -0.20
CA ALA A 353 13.86 -9.43 -1.23
C ALA A 353 15.02 -8.65 -1.87
N TRP A 354 14.87 -7.34 -2.03
CA TRP A 354 15.95 -6.46 -2.50
C TRP A 354 17.07 -6.31 -1.46
N LEU A 355 16.74 -6.14 -0.18
CA LEU A 355 17.74 -6.02 0.90
C LEU A 355 18.59 -7.31 1.01
N GLU A 356 17.94 -8.48 1.03
CA GLU A 356 18.59 -9.79 1.22
C GLU A 356 19.49 -10.18 0.03
N GLY A 357 19.07 -9.88 -1.20
CA GLY A 357 19.93 -10.15 -2.36
C GLY A 357 20.78 -8.96 -2.80
N GLY A 358 20.83 -7.87 -2.03
CA GLY A 358 21.88 -6.87 -2.10
C GLY A 358 23.04 -7.17 -1.14
N THR A 359 22.85 -8.12 -0.23
CA THR A 359 23.85 -8.60 0.76
C THR A 359 24.51 -9.92 0.36
N ALA A 360 24.16 -10.51 -0.78
CA ALA A 360 24.92 -11.64 -1.31
C ALA A 360 26.29 -11.12 -1.80
N PRO A 361 27.43 -11.65 -1.32
CA PRO A 361 28.72 -11.36 -1.91
C PRO A 361 28.71 -11.89 -3.36
N GLU A 362 29.24 -11.09 -4.28
CA GLU A 362 29.55 -11.51 -5.66
C GLU A 362 30.43 -12.76 -5.69
#